data_AF-S4W518-F1
#
_entry.id   AF-S4W518-F1
#
_cell.length_a   1.000
_cell.length_b   1.000
_cell.length_c   1.000
_cell.angle_alpha   90.00
_cell.angle_beta   90.00
_cell.angle_gamma   90.00
#
_symmetry.space_group_name_H-M   'P 1'
#
loop_
_entity.id
_entity.type
_entity.pdbx_description
1 polymer ?
#
loop_
_entity_poly.entity_id
_entity_poly.type
_entity_poly.pdbx_seq_one_letter_code
_entity_poly.pdbx_strand_id
1 'polypeptide(L)'
;KTYPRTGSLIGYASREKITEVCEKVMLVQRDNGDRTNRKHARLKYTVDDMTPEGFKAEVEKYLGYPLEPARQHPTFKTNVDTYGWVRDEEGFNHFTTFVENGRVEDTPELQFRAGFREIAKVMQGSKAEFRLTANQHILVANISDEQKPIIDKLLVKYKLDNLAFSGLRLSSAACVAFPTCGLAMAESERYLPVLVTKLESDTGRV
;
A
#
# COMPACT_ATOMS: atom_id res chain seq x y z
N LYS A 1 -20.22 20.22 0.27
CA LYS A 1 -19.06 20.26 -0.66
C LYS A 1 -18.18 19.06 -0.35
N THR A 2 -17.52 18.43 -1.33
CA THR A 2 -16.60 17.31 -1.08
C THR A 2 -15.21 17.62 -1.62
N TYR A 3 -14.15 17.23 -0.90
CA TYR A 3 -12.77 17.55 -1.29
C TYR A 3 -11.76 16.52 -0.75
N PRO A 4 -10.61 16.29 -1.43
CA PRO A 4 -9.50 15.54 -0.85
C PRO A 4 -8.81 16.37 0.24
N ARG A 5 -8.23 15.70 1.25
CA ARG A 5 -7.57 16.35 2.38
C ARG A 5 -6.44 15.47 2.88
N THR A 6 -5.27 16.03 3.14
CA THR A 6 -4.14 15.36 3.78
C THR A 6 -4.38 15.18 5.29
N GLY A 7 -3.60 14.30 5.92
CA GLY A 7 -3.60 14.17 7.37
C GLY A 7 -3.00 15.41 8.04
N SER A 8 -3.52 15.74 9.24
CA SER A 8 -2.96 16.79 10.10
C SER A 8 -2.16 16.14 11.23
N LEU A 9 -0.98 16.68 11.51
CA LEU A 9 -0.13 16.19 12.60
C LEU A 9 -0.62 16.79 13.93
N ILE A 10 -1.16 15.95 14.82
CA ILE A 10 -1.79 16.40 16.08
C ILE A 10 -0.91 16.20 17.32
N GLY A 11 0.15 15.38 17.22
CA GLY A 11 1.06 15.11 18.34
C GLY A 11 1.84 13.82 18.17
N TYR A 12 2.42 13.37 19.27
CA TYR A 12 3.12 12.10 19.41
C TYR A 12 2.50 11.24 20.52
N ALA A 13 2.48 9.93 20.29
CA ALA A 13 2.11 8.92 21.27
C ALA A 13 3.22 7.85 21.35
N SER A 14 3.54 7.39 22.55
CA SER A 14 4.50 6.30 22.75
C SER A 14 3.95 4.97 22.24
N ARG A 15 4.83 3.98 22.03
CA ARG A 15 4.45 2.64 21.58
C ARG A 15 3.43 1.99 22.51
N GLU A 16 3.55 2.21 23.80
CA GLU A 16 2.68 1.63 24.83
C GLU A 16 1.28 2.24 24.80
N LYS A 17 1.15 3.49 24.35
CA LYS A 17 -0.10 4.25 24.32
C LYS A 17 -0.82 4.22 22.96
N ILE A 18 -0.16 3.77 21.89
CA ILE A 18 -0.67 3.94 20.53
C ILE A 18 -2.04 3.32 20.30
N THR A 19 -2.30 2.13 20.85
CA THR A 19 -3.58 1.44 20.71
C THR A 19 -4.70 2.22 21.39
N GLU A 20 -4.45 2.75 22.59
CA GLU A 20 -5.41 3.59 23.31
C GLU A 20 -5.70 4.87 22.54
N VAL A 21 -4.66 5.55 22.03
CA VAL A 21 -4.82 6.77 21.22
C VAL A 21 -5.64 6.50 19.95
N CYS A 22 -5.37 5.42 19.24
CA CYS A 22 -6.17 5.00 18.08
C CYS A 22 -7.64 4.78 18.44
N GLU A 23 -7.92 4.13 19.58
CA GLU A 23 -9.27 3.95 20.08
C GLU A 23 -9.95 5.30 20.33
N LYS A 24 -9.30 6.22 21.05
CA LYS A 24 -9.92 7.53 21.39
C LYS A 24 -10.15 8.39 20.15
N VAL A 25 -9.27 8.34 19.14
CA VAL A 25 -9.54 8.98 17.83
C VAL A 25 -10.80 8.42 17.17
N MET A 26 -11.03 7.10 17.24
CA MET A 26 -12.26 6.48 16.71
C MET A 26 -13.50 6.89 17.50
N LEU A 27 -13.40 7.01 18.84
CA LEU A 27 -14.51 7.46 19.69
C LEU A 27 -14.89 8.92 19.40
N VAL A 28 -13.91 9.82 19.30
CA VAL A 28 -14.16 11.21 18.93
C VAL A 28 -14.83 11.30 17.55
N GLN A 29 -14.36 10.53 16.57
CA GLN A 29 -15.03 10.46 15.27
C GLN A 29 -16.46 9.91 15.35
N ARG A 30 -16.68 8.88 16.17
CA ARG A 30 -17.99 8.27 16.37
C ARG A 30 -18.98 9.29 16.92
N ASP A 31 -18.56 10.11 17.87
CA ASP A 31 -19.48 10.98 18.64
C ASP A 31 -19.69 12.34 17.98
N ASN A 32 -18.72 12.81 17.17
CA ASN A 32 -18.75 14.14 16.55
C ASN A 32 -18.95 14.13 15.03
N GLY A 33 -18.78 12.98 14.35
CA GLY A 33 -18.94 12.92 12.90
C GLY A 33 -20.40 13.08 12.44
N ASP A 34 -20.62 13.78 11.32
CA ASP A 34 -21.96 13.99 10.77
C ASP A 34 -22.62 12.66 10.37
N ARG A 35 -23.71 12.30 11.08
CA ARG A 35 -24.51 11.10 10.82
C ARG A 35 -25.76 11.36 9.98
N THR A 36 -26.06 12.61 9.69
CA THR A 36 -27.22 13.02 8.89
C THR A 36 -26.89 13.06 7.40
N ASN A 37 -25.68 13.50 7.05
CA ASN A 37 -25.21 13.56 5.67
C ASN A 37 -23.99 12.66 5.45
N ARG A 38 -24.21 11.52 4.80
CA ARG A 38 -23.15 10.55 4.50
C ARG A 38 -21.99 11.14 3.68
N LYS A 39 -22.22 12.14 2.82
CA LYS A 39 -21.15 12.78 2.03
C LYS A 39 -20.20 13.62 2.90
N HIS A 40 -20.63 13.96 4.12
CA HIS A 40 -19.89 14.73 5.12
C HIS A 40 -19.40 13.89 6.32
N ALA A 41 -19.68 12.57 6.34
CA ALA A 41 -19.46 11.73 7.52
C ALA A 41 -18.00 11.26 7.76
N ARG A 42 -17.06 11.53 6.84
CA ARG A 42 -15.66 11.07 6.95
C ARG A 42 -14.88 11.94 7.94
N LEU A 43 -13.96 11.32 8.69
CA LEU A 43 -13.09 11.97 9.68
C LEU A 43 -12.47 13.30 9.23
N LYS A 44 -12.07 13.41 7.96
CA LYS A 44 -11.52 14.65 7.40
C LYS A 44 -12.44 15.88 7.59
N TYR A 45 -13.76 15.71 7.53
CA TYR A 45 -14.71 16.80 7.72
C TYR A 45 -14.89 17.11 9.20
N THR A 46 -15.00 16.09 10.05
CA THR A 46 -15.01 16.28 11.51
C THR A 46 -13.80 17.07 11.99
N VAL A 47 -12.60 16.76 11.48
CA VAL A 47 -11.38 17.50 11.80
C VAL A 47 -11.43 18.94 11.28
N ASP A 48 -12.04 19.21 10.12
CA ASP A 48 -12.15 20.56 9.59
C ASP A 48 -13.21 21.39 10.33
N ASP A 49 -14.34 20.79 10.69
CA ASP A 49 -15.41 21.43 11.47
C ASP A 49 -14.93 21.79 12.88
N MET A 50 -14.14 20.90 13.50
CA MET A 50 -13.60 21.10 14.85
C MET A 50 -12.27 21.86 14.85
N THR A 51 -11.62 22.04 13.70
CA THR A 51 -10.19 22.34 13.53
C THR A 51 -9.25 21.23 14.03
N PRO A 52 -8.01 21.11 13.49
CA PRO A 52 -7.03 20.14 13.99
C PRO A 52 -6.75 20.26 15.50
N GLU A 53 -6.65 21.48 16.01
CA GLU A 53 -6.39 21.78 17.41
C GLU A 53 -7.59 21.42 18.29
N GLY A 54 -8.81 21.73 17.84
CA GLY A 54 -10.03 21.36 18.55
C GLY A 54 -10.27 19.85 18.56
N PHE A 55 -10.01 19.16 17.44
CA PHE A 55 -10.07 17.70 17.37
C PHE A 55 -9.04 17.05 18.30
N LYS A 56 -7.79 17.56 18.32
CA LYS A 56 -6.75 17.13 19.26
C LYS A 56 -7.22 17.27 20.70
N ALA A 57 -7.73 18.44 21.07
CA ALA A 57 -8.20 18.71 22.44
C ALA A 57 -9.32 17.75 22.84
N GLU A 58 -10.22 17.39 21.93
CA GLU A 58 -11.27 16.40 22.20
C GLU A 58 -10.70 15.00 22.40
N VAL A 59 -9.73 14.58 21.59
CA VAL A 59 -9.03 13.29 21.78
C VAL A 59 -8.33 13.25 23.16
N GLU A 60 -7.68 14.33 23.57
CA GLU A 60 -7.01 14.44 24.87
C GLU A 60 -7.99 14.35 26.04
N LYS A 61 -9.22 14.88 25.91
CA LYS A 61 -10.28 14.69 26.91
C LYS A 61 -10.65 13.22 27.08
N TYR A 62 -10.77 12.47 25.98
CA TYR A 62 -11.07 11.03 26.01
C TYR A 62 -9.92 10.20 26.57
N LEU A 63 -8.67 10.65 26.37
CA LEU A 63 -7.47 10.02 26.92
C LEU A 63 -7.28 10.32 28.41
N GLY A 64 -7.73 11.49 28.87
CA GLY A 64 -7.44 11.99 30.22
C GLY A 64 -6.00 12.50 30.38
N TYR A 65 -5.25 12.64 29.29
CA TYR A 65 -3.89 13.19 29.26
C TYR A 65 -3.57 13.84 27.91
N PRO A 66 -2.65 14.83 27.86
CA PRO A 66 -2.25 15.46 26.61
C PRO A 66 -1.34 14.55 25.77
N LEU A 67 -1.45 14.65 24.45
CA LEU A 67 -0.48 14.10 23.52
C LEU A 67 0.82 14.89 23.60
N GLU A 68 1.96 14.21 23.46
CA GLU A 68 3.25 14.88 23.38
C GLU A 68 3.32 15.77 22.12
N PRO A 69 4.15 16.81 22.12
CA PRO A 69 4.46 17.56 20.91
C PRO A 69 4.90 16.62 19.79
N ALA A 70 4.48 16.93 18.56
CA ALA A 70 4.85 16.12 17.43
C ALA A 70 6.37 16.08 17.25
N ARG A 71 6.91 14.87 17.06
CA ARG A 71 8.36 14.68 16.87
C ARG A 71 8.73 14.91 15.41
N GLN A 72 9.98 15.32 15.20
CA GLN A 72 10.53 15.37 13.85
C GLN A 72 10.49 13.98 13.22
N HIS A 73 9.94 13.89 12.01
CA HIS A 73 9.95 12.67 11.21
C HIS A 73 10.76 12.90 9.93
N PRO A 74 11.31 11.84 9.32
CA PRO A 74 11.98 11.97 8.03
C PRO A 74 11.03 12.54 6.97
N THR A 75 11.59 13.27 6.01
CA THR A 75 10.87 13.64 4.79
C THR A 75 10.65 12.40 3.94
N PHE A 76 9.41 12.12 3.58
CA PHE A 76 9.07 11.07 2.62
C PHE A 76 9.60 11.46 1.23
N LYS A 77 10.60 10.72 0.73
CA LYS A 77 11.24 11.00 -0.56
C LYS A 77 10.64 10.23 -1.73
N THR A 78 10.01 9.10 -1.44
CA THR A 78 9.46 8.20 -2.45
C THR A 78 8.27 7.43 -1.88
N ASN A 79 7.37 7.03 -2.76
CA ASN A 79 6.26 6.13 -2.49
C ASN A 79 6.30 4.87 -3.39
N VAL A 80 7.37 4.66 -4.16
CA VAL A 80 7.53 3.46 -5.00
C VAL A 80 8.11 2.31 -4.18
N ASP A 81 7.82 1.07 -4.62
CA ASP A 81 8.40 -0.11 -4.00
C ASP A 81 9.89 -0.29 -4.37
N THR A 82 10.61 -1.04 -3.54
CA THR A 82 11.97 -1.49 -3.86
C THR A 82 11.90 -2.80 -4.61
N TYR A 83 12.01 -2.75 -5.93
CA TYR A 83 11.92 -3.91 -6.82
C TYR A 83 13.15 -4.82 -6.75
N GLY A 84 12.92 -6.12 -6.91
CA GLY A 84 14.00 -7.12 -6.95
C GLY A 84 14.51 -7.57 -5.59
N TRP A 85 15.69 -8.20 -5.58
CA TRP A 85 16.29 -8.76 -4.37
C TRP A 85 16.91 -7.70 -3.47
N VAL A 86 16.56 -7.75 -2.19
CA VAL A 86 17.18 -7.01 -1.09
C VAL A 86 17.49 -7.97 0.05
N ARG A 87 18.60 -7.75 0.74
CA ARG A 87 18.94 -8.45 1.98
C ARG A 87 18.69 -7.52 3.16
N ASP A 88 18.01 -8.02 4.18
CA ASP A 88 17.77 -7.27 5.42
C ASP A 88 18.90 -7.43 6.45
N GLU A 89 18.78 -6.70 7.55
CA GLU A 89 19.69 -6.73 8.69
C GLU A 89 19.66 -8.04 9.49
N GLU A 90 18.61 -8.84 9.37
CA GLU A 90 18.48 -10.16 9.99
C GLU A 90 19.08 -11.28 9.12
N GLY A 91 19.54 -10.94 7.92
CA GLY A 91 20.20 -11.84 6.98
C GLY A 91 19.26 -12.57 6.04
N PHE A 92 17.95 -12.24 6.01
CA PHE A 92 17.00 -12.79 5.06
C PHE A 92 17.00 -12.02 3.73
N ASN A 93 16.58 -12.73 2.68
CA ASN A 93 16.41 -12.18 1.34
C ASN A 93 14.92 -11.89 1.06
N HIS A 94 14.65 -10.80 0.35
CA HIS A 94 13.31 -10.36 -0.02
C HIS A 94 13.28 -10.01 -1.50
N PHE A 95 12.28 -10.49 -2.23
CA PHE A 95 12.11 -10.16 -3.65
C PHE A 95 10.77 -9.47 -3.88
N THR A 96 10.78 -8.22 -4.34
CA THR A 96 9.54 -7.55 -4.76
C THR A 96 9.29 -7.79 -6.24
N THR A 97 8.21 -8.52 -6.53
CA THR A 97 7.70 -8.73 -7.89
C THR A 97 6.78 -7.59 -8.30
N PHE A 98 7.04 -6.99 -9.45
CA PHE A 98 6.08 -6.10 -10.10
C PHE A 98 4.87 -6.90 -10.60
N VAL A 99 3.67 -6.47 -10.19
CA VAL A 99 2.40 -7.04 -10.65
C VAL A 99 1.55 -5.89 -11.15
N GLU A 100 1.35 -5.79 -12.46
CA GLU A 100 0.58 -4.71 -13.06
C GLU A 100 -0.86 -4.71 -12.48
N ASN A 101 -1.23 -3.60 -11.84
CA ASN A 101 -2.49 -3.42 -11.10
C ASN A 101 -2.77 -4.45 -9.98
N GLY A 102 -1.77 -5.22 -9.54
CA GLY A 102 -1.97 -6.33 -8.59
C GLY A 102 -2.82 -7.47 -9.12
N ARG A 103 -3.03 -7.56 -10.44
CA ARG A 103 -3.80 -8.65 -11.06
C ARG A 103 -2.98 -9.94 -11.12
N VAL A 104 -3.20 -10.82 -10.15
CA VAL A 104 -2.59 -12.16 -10.13
C VAL A 104 -3.50 -13.16 -10.87
N GLU A 105 -3.10 -13.52 -12.09
CA GLU A 105 -3.81 -14.48 -12.92
C GLU A 105 -2.85 -15.35 -13.73
N ASP A 106 -3.41 -16.36 -14.41
CA ASP A 106 -2.69 -17.18 -15.38
C ASP A 106 -3.27 -16.85 -16.77
N THR A 107 -2.46 -16.27 -17.65
CA THR A 107 -2.69 -16.03 -19.09
C THR A 107 -1.72 -16.91 -19.92
N PRO A 108 -1.93 -17.05 -21.24
CA PRO A 108 -0.97 -17.80 -22.07
C PRO A 108 0.48 -17.29 -21.96
N GLU A 109 0.67 -15.99 -21.70
CA GLU A 109 1.98 -15.34 -21.63
C GLU A 109 2.56 -15.29 -20.21
N LEU A 110 1.70 -15.18 -19.19
CA LEU A 110 2.07 -14.94 -17.78
C LEU A 110 1.35 -15.93 -16.87
N GLN A 111 2.09 -16.70 -16.08
CA GLN A 111 1.53 -17.75 -15.20
C GLN A 111 1.73 -17.37 -13.72
N PHE A 112 1.30 -16.17 -13.34
CA PHE A 112 1.62 -15.59 -12.02
C PHE A 112 0.94 -16.34 -10.89
N ARG A 113 -0.34 -16.69 -11.04
CA ARG A 113 -1.08 -17.43 -10.01
C ARG A 113 -0.45 -18.81 -9.78
N ALA A 114 -0.06 -19.50 -10.85
CA ALA A 114 0.67 -20.76 -10.74
C ALA A 114 2.05 -20.56 -10.10
N GLY A 115 2.78 -19.52 -10.48
CA GLY A 115 4.11 -19.22 -9.95
C GLY A 115 4.11 -18.93 -8.46
N PHE A 116 3.26 -18.03 -7.99
CA PHE A 116 3.12 -17.74 -6.55
C PHE A 116 2.68 -18.98 -5.77
N ARG A 117 1.83 -19.85 -6.34
CA ARG A 117 1.46 -21.11 -5.71
C ARG A 117 2.63 -22.07 -5.55
N GLU A 118 3.52 -22.19 -6.54
CA GLU A 118 4.72 -23.02 -6.41
C GLU A 118 5.75 -22.43 -5.45
N ILE A 119 5.92 -21.11 -5.45
CA ILE A 119 6.75 -20.39 -4.48
C ILE A 119 6.23 -20.65 -3.05
N ALA A 120 4.92 -20.56 -2.84
CA ALA A 120 4.29 -20.83 -1.55
C ALA A 120 4.63 -22.22 -1.01
N LYS A 121 4.72 -23.25 -1.87
CA LYS A 121 5.09 -24.61 -1.46
C LYS A 121 6.53 -24.68 -0.94
N VAL A 122 7.47 -23.96 -1.56
CA VAL A 122 8.87 -23.90 -1.12
C VAL A 122 9.00 -23.17 0.22
N MET A 123 8.12 -22.20 0.46
CA MET A 123 8.07 -21.41 1.70
C MET A 123 7.46 -22.16 2.89
N GLN A 124 6.76 -23.28 2.65
CA GLN A 124 6.12 -24.03 3.72
C GLN A 124 7.12 -24.50 4.78
N GLY A 125 6.79 -24.26 6.05
CA GLY A 125 7.62 -24.67 7.18
C GLY A 125 8.84 -23.76 7.44
N SER A 126 9.01 -22.66 6.70
CA SER A 126 10.02 -21.63 7.01
C SER A 126 9.39 -20.34 7.55
N LYS A 127 10.21 -19.31 7.80
CA LYS A 127 9.74 -17.95 8.17
C LYS A 127 9.29 -17.12 6.96
N ALA A 128 9.36 -17.69 5.76
CA ALA A 128 9.03 -17.02 4.52
C ALA A 128 7.53 -16.68 4.45
N GLU A 129 7.23 -15.49 3.95
CA GLU A 129 5.84 -15.02 3.81
C GLU A 129 5.67 -14.12 2.58
N PHE A 130 4.43 -13.97 2.11
CA PHE A 130 4.11 -12.93 1.15
C PHE A 130 3.70 -11.66 1.88
N ARG A 131 4.24 -10.51 1.47
CA ARG A 131 3.75 -9.20 1.90
C ARG A 131 3.15 -8.46 0.70
N LEU A 132 1.92 -7.99 0.84
CA LEU A 132 1.26 -7.18 -0.17
C LEU A 132 1.64 -5.72 0.04
N THR A 133 2.11 -5.04 -1.01
CA THR A 133 2.50 -3.64 -0.92
C THR A 133 1.29 -2.72 -1.13
N ALA A 134 1.40 -1.48 -0.65
CA ALA A 134 0.38 -0.46 -0.91
C ALA A 134 0.31 -0.03 -2.39
N ASN A 135 1.31 -0.42 -3.20
CA ASN A 135 1.39 -0.18 -4.64
C ASN A 135 0.90 -1.38 -5.47
N GLN A 136 0.17 -2.32 -4.85
CA GLN A 136 -0.45 -3.47 -5.53
C GLN A 136 0.58 -4.51 -6.02
N HIS A 137 1.74 -4.59 -5.40
CA HIS A 137 2.78 -5.57 -5.73
C HIS A 137 2.94 -6.60 -4.60
N ILE A 138 3.75 -7.63 -4.87
CA ILE A 138 3.92 -8.76 -3.97
C ILE A 138 5.40 -8.92 -3.64
N LEU A 139 5.70 -8.89 -2.35
CA LEU A 139 7.01 -9.22 -1.81
C LEU A 139 7.04 -10.69 -1.40
N VAL A 140 8.01 -11.44 -1.91
CA VAL A 140 8.41 -12.76 -1.42
C VAL A 140 9.46 -12.54 -0.34
N ALA A 141 9.04 -12.56 0.92
CA ALA A 141 9.82 -12.07 2.05
C ALA A 141 10.40 -13.21 2.90
N ASN A 142 11.41 -12.86 3.70
CA ASN A 142 12.06 -13.74 4.69
C ASN A 142 12.62 -15.05 4.07
N ILE A 143 13.19 -14.98 2.87
CA ILE A 143 13.75 -16.13 2.15
C ILE A 143 15.17 -16.40 2.66
N SER A 144 15.44 -17.62 3.13
CA SER A 144 16.78 -18.02 3.57
C SER A 144 17.75 -18.16 2.40
N ASP A 145 19.05 -18.15 2.68
CA ASP A 145 20.09 -18.33 1.65
C ASP A 145 19.97 -19.70 0.95
N GLU A 146 19.46 -20.73 1.63
CA GLU A 146 19.21 -22.06 1.07
C GLU A 146 17.98 -22.08 0.14
N GLN A 147 16.94 -21.31 0.48
CA GLN A 147 15.72 -21.23 -0.32
C GLN A 147 15.90 -20.37 -1.57
N LYS A 148 16.74 -19.32 -1.49
CA LYS A 148 16.88 -18.30 -2.54
C LYS A 148 17.14 -18.89 -3.94
N PRO A 149 18.07 -19.83 -4.17
CA PRO A 149 18.31 -20.39 -5.51
C PRO A 149 17.10 -21.16 -6.08
N ILE A 150 16.25 -21.73 -5.22
CA ILE A 150 15.02 -22.41 -5.63
C ILE A 150 13.97 -21.38 -6.03
N ILE A 151 13.80 -20.34 -5.20
CA ILE A 151 12.88 -19.23 -5.48
C ILE A 151 13.28 -18.50 -6.76
N ASP A 152 14.56 -18.20 -6.96
CA ASP A 152 15.08 -17.57 -8.19
C ASP A 152 14.65 -18.32 -9.45
N LYS A 153 14.79 -19.66 -9.45
CA LYS A 153 14.38 -20.50 -10.57
C LYS A 153 12.87 -20.44 -10.82
N LEU A 154 12.07 -20.38 -9.75
CA LEU A 154 10.61 -20.25 -9.88
C LEU A 154 10.23 -18.86 -10.41
N LEU A 155 10.86 -17.80 -9.90
CA LEU A 155 10.61 -16.44 -10.36
C LEU A 155 10.85 -16.34 -11.87
N VAL A 156 12.01 -16.80 -12.36
CA VAL A 156 12.34 -16.85 -13.79
C VAL A 156 11.35 -17.72 -14.57
N LYS A 157 11.09 -18.94 -14.09
CA LYS A 157 10.20 -19.90 -14.78
C LYS A 157 8.80 -19.32 -15.02
N TYR A 158 8.29 -18.54 -14.07
CA TYR A 158 6.96 -17.96 -14.13
C TYR A 158 6.94 -16.47 -14.52
N LYS A 159 8.10 -15.93 -14.96
CA LYS A 159 8.31 -14.53 -15.36
C LYS A 159 7.94 -13.50 -14.28
N LEU A 160 8.06 -13.89 -13.01
CA LEU A 160 7.82 -13.04 -11.84
C LEU A 160 9.04 -12.17 -11.50
N ASP A 161 10.16 -12.36 -12.21
CA ASP A 161 11.41 -11.61 -12.06
C ASP A 161 11.57 -10.46 -13.07
N ASN A 162 10.62 -10.26 -13.97
CA ASN A 162 10.72 -9.17 -14.94
C ASN A 162 10.56 -7.81 -14.24
N LEU A 163 11.63 -7.02 -14.23
CA LEU A 163 11.68 -5.68 -13.65
C LEU A 163 12.09 -4.61 -14.69
N ALA A 164 12.21 -4.99 -15.96
CA ALA A 164 12.61 -4.11 -17.05
C ALA A 164 11.44 -3.22 -17.49
N PHE A 165 10.99 -2.35 -16.59
CA PHE A 165 9.90 -1.42 -16.80
C PHE A 165 10.36 0.01 -16.58
N SER A 166 9.72 0.95 -17.28
CA SER A 166 9.99 2.37 -17.09
C SER A 166 9.64 2.81 -15.66
N GLY A 167 10.30 3.87 -15.19
CA GLY A 167 9.94 4.50 -13.91
C GLY A 167 8.49 4.98 -13.86
N LEU A 168 7.90 5.33 -15.01
CA LEU A 168 6.48 5.68 -15.11
C LEU A 168 5.60 4.48 -14.76
N ARG A 169 5.87 3.31 -15.36
CA ARG A 169 5.10 2.09 -15.13
C ARG A 169 5.26 1.57 -13.71
N LEU A 170 6.49 1.55 -13.19
CA LEU A 170 6.79 1.16 -11.81
C LEU A 170 6.17 2.10 -10.75
N SER A 171 5.73 3.29 -11.14
CA SER A 171 5.08 4.28 -10.25
C SER A 171 3.60 4.48 -10.57
N SER A 172 3.01 3.65 -11.44
CA SER A 172 1.62 3.76 -11.88
C SER A 172 0.76 2.70 -11.20
N ALA A 173 -0.46 3.09 -10.84
CA ALA A 173 -1.46 2.19 -10.29
C ALA A 173 -2.86 2.62 -10.73
N ALA A 174 -3.78 1.66 -10.80
CA ALA A 174 -5.18 1.90 -11.12
C ALA A 174 -6.09 1.18 -10.13
N CYS A 175 -7.30 1.73 -9.93
CA CYS A 175 -8.33 0.98 -9.24
C CYS A 175 -8.96 -0.03 -10.20
N VAL A 176 -9.73 -0.99 -9.65
CA VAL A 176 -10.35 -2.04 -10.46
C VAL A 176 -11.26 -1.48 -11.55
N ALA A 177 -12.14 -0.52 -11.20
CA ALA A 177 -13.19 0.00 -12.08
C ALA A 177 -14.04 -1.13 -12.72
N PHE A 178 -14.30 -1.08 -14.03
CA PHE A 178 -15.02 -2.15 -14.73
C PHE A 178 -14.17 -3.42 -14.83
N PRO A 179 -14.79 -4.62 -14.85
CA PRO A 179 -16.23 -4.89 -14.97
C PRO A 179 -16.95 -5.10 -13.63
N THR A 180 -16.25 -5.03 -12.49
CA THR A 180 -16.81 -5.48 -11.19
C THR A 180 -17.24 -4.35 -10.27
N CYS A 181 -16.72 -3.13 -10.43
CA CYS A 181 -17.12 -1.99 -9.59
C CYS A 181 -18.43 -1.36 -10.10
N GLY A 182 -19.51 -1.49 -9.31
CA GLY A 182 -20.81 -0.86 -9.61
C GLY A 182 -20.84 0.67 -9.53
N LEU A 183 -19.72 1.31 -9.17
CA LEU A 183 -19.56 2.77 -9.10
C LEU A 183 -18.61 3.32 -10.19
N ALA A 184 -18.11 2.46 -11.08
CA ALA A 184 -17.19 2.87 -12.13
C ALA A 184 -17.90 3.79 -13.15
N MET A 185 -17.19 4.86 -13.56
CA MET A 185 -17.66 5.80 -14.59
C MET A 185 -16.83 5.67 -15.89
N ALA A 186 -15.61 5.17 -15.79
CA ALA A 186 -14.68 4.93 -16.89
C ALA A 186 -13.78 3.75 -16.54
N GLU A 187 -13.06 3.21 -17.53
CA GLU A 187 -12.02 2.22 -17.29
C GLU A 187 -10.88 2.77 -16.43
N SER A 188 -10.25 1.87 -15.65
CA SER A 188 -9.05 2.19 -14.89
C SER A 188 -8.04 1.05 -15.08
N GLU A 189 -8.17 -0.06 -14.34
CA GLU A 189 -7.27 -1.22 -14.43
C GLU A 189 -6.99 -1.67 -15.87
N ARG A 190 -8.03 -1.92 -16.66
CA ARG A 190 -7.90 -2.44 -18.03
C ARG A 190 -7.34 -1.43 -19.03
N TYR A 191 -7.41 -0.14 -18.70
CA TYR A 191 -6.92 0.93 -19.57
C TYR A 191 -5.51 1.39 -19.20
N LEU A 192 -5.10 1.26 -17.94
CA LEU A 192 -3.80 1.73 -17.46
C LEU A 192 -2.62 1.19 -18.29
N PRO A 193 -2.54 -0.12 -18.63
CA PRO A 193 -1.43 -0.63 -19.44
C PRO A 193 -1.32 0.06 -20.81
N VAL A 194 -2.48 0.30 -21.46
CA VAL A 194 -2.57 0.97 -22.76
C VAL A 194 -2.13 2.43 -22.65
N LEU A 195 -2.58 3.13 -21.60
CA LEU A 195 -2.22 4.53 -21.36
C LEU A 195 -0.73 4.69 -21.11
N VAL A 196 -0.16 3.87 -20.23
CA VAL A 196 1.26 3.94 -19.89
C VAL A 196 2.13 3.64 -21.11
N THR A 197 1.79 2.63 -21.92
CA THR A 197 2.52 2.33 -23.15
C THR A 197 2.52 3.50 -24.14
N LYS A 198 1.39 4.23 -24.27
CA LYS A 198 1.33 5.44 -25.11
C LYS A 198 2.27 6.52 -24.59
N LEU A 199 2.25 6.78 -23.28
CA LEU A 199 3.10 7.79 -22.65
C LEU A 199 4.60 7.44 -22.73
N GLU A 200 4.96 6.16 -22.57
CA GLU A 200 6.35 5.69 -22.75
C GLU A 200 6.83 5.91 -24.19
N SER A 201 5.97 5.61 -25.16
CA SER A 201 6.27 5.81 -26.59
C SER A 201 6.51 7.30 -26.91
N ASP A 202 5.68 8.19 -26.36
CA ASP A 202 5.79 9.65 -26.58
C ASP A 202 7.01 10.27 -25.87
N THR A 203 7.46 9.69 -24.75
CA THR A 203 8.57 10.22 -23.95
C THR A 203 9.93 9.67 -24.34
N GLY A 204 10.00 8.71 -25.27
CA GLY A 204 11.25 8.09 -25.75
C GLY A 204 12.01 7.33 -24.67
N ARG A 205 11.34 6.95 -23.57
CA ARG A 205 11.89 6.23 -22.43
C ARG A 205 11.27 4.84 -22.37
N VAL A 206 11.75 3.97 -23.25
CA VAL A 206 11.51 2.51 -23.22
C VAL A 206 12.73 1.85 -22.61
#